data_AF-A0A924LIZ8-F1
#
_entry.id   AF-A0A924LIZ8-F1
#
_cell.length_a   1.000
_cell.length_b   1.000
_cell.length_c   1.000
_cell.angle_alpha   90.00
_cell.angle_beta   90.00
_cell.angle_gamma   90.00
#
_symmetry.space_group_name_H-M   'P 1'
#
loop_
_entity.id
_entity.type
_entity.pdbx_description
1 polymer ?
#
loop_
_entity_poly.entity_id
_entity_poly.type
_entity_poly.pdbx_seq_one_letter_code
_entity_poly.pdbx_strand_id
1 'polypeptide(L)'
;MTETRVEIEVISAVSNLMGNAPLEQAMQDQFLRLGPPGFDAEDRAFAEKIRATLTPADIESQYRRAGLKPRQDQPLADAISPLGLIGEAMLGSTDVGDVSWKVPLVQADGATVAIGTPFHSWQLTAQGKSPLAKKGMVHVAKVMAATAVEAIGDPGLIMRAKADLAGRIAETPYVCPIPDDVTPPLVARPG
;
A
#
# COMPACT_ATOMS: atom_id res chain seq x y z
N MET A 1 31.96 -20.79 25.97
CA MET A 1 30.56 -20.37 26.23
C MET A 1 30.59 -18.88 26.57
N THR A 2 29.69 -18.07 26.03
CA THR A 2 29.76 -16.58 26.07
C THR A 2 29.10 -15.93 27.30
N GLU A 3 28.62 -16.72 28.27
CA GLU A 3 27.93 -16.22 29.49
C GLU A 3 26.75 -15.27 29.22
N THR A 4 26.23 -15.24 27.99
CA THR A 4 25.17 -14.32 27.57
C THR A 4 23.79 -14.89 27.94
N ARG A 5 22.96 -14.07 28.59
CA ARG A 5 21.53 -14.34 28.80
C ARG A 5 20.71 -13.53 27.79
N VAL A 6 19.72 -14.18 27.17
CA VAL A 6 18.75 -13.55 26.27
C VAL A 6 17.37 -13.68 26.91
N GLU A 7 16.61 -12.59 26.89
CA GLU A 7 15.18 -12.55 27.20
C GLU A 7 14.46 -12.04 25.94
N ILE A 8 13.32 -12.64 25.61
CA ILE A 8 12.51 -12.29 24.43
C ILE A 8 11.16 -11.81 24.95
N GLU A 9 10.76 -10.63 24.50
CA GLU A 9 9.45 -10.04 24.77
C GLU A 9 8.76 -9.75 23.43
N VAL A 10 7.53 -10.25 23.27
CA VAL A 10 6.73 -10.00 22.06
C VAL A 10 5.93 -8.73 22.28
N ILE A 11 6.36 -7.64 21.64
CA ILE A 11 5.71 -6.31 21.78
C ILE A 11 4.64 -6.10 20.70
N SER A 12 4.86 -6.63 19.49
CA SER A 12 3.94 -6.48 18.37
C SER A 12 4.11 -7.62 17.37
N ALA A 13 3.01 -8.01 16.74
CA ALA A 13 3.01 -8.83 15.55
C ALA A 13 1.86 -8.37 14.63
N VAL A 14 2.02 -8.55 13.32
CA VAL A 14 1.02 -8.14 12.33
C VAL A 14 0.78 -9.27 11.34
N SER A 15 -0.48 -9.42 10.90
CA SER A 15 -0.83 -10.39 9.85
C SER A 15 -0.54 -9.85 8.45
N ASN A 16 -0.43 -10.74 7.47
CA ASN A 16 -0.39 -10.32 6.07
C ASN A 16 -1.70 -9.63 5.66
N LEU A 17 -1.66 -8.81 4.62
CA LEU A 17 -2.85 -8.24 4.03
C LEU A 17 -3.67 -9.31 3.30
N MET A 18 -4.98 -9.26 3.46
CA MET A 18 -5.94 -10.06 2.72
C MET A 18 -6.61 -9.19 1.66
N GLY A 19 -6.47 -9.62 0.39
CA GLY A 19 -7.15 -8.97 -0.73
C GLY A 19 -8.67 -9.20 -0.71
N ASN A 20 -9.40 -8.32 -1.41
CA ASN A 20 -10.84 -8.42 -1.58
C ASN A 20 -11.21 -8.12 -3.03
N ALA A 21 -11.35 -9.16 -3.85
CA ALA A 21 -11.47 -9.03 -5.29
C ALA A 21 -12.64 -8.11 -5.74
N PRO A 22 -13.83 -8.14 -5.11
CA PRO A 22 -14.90 -7.21 -5.46
C PRO A 22 -14.54 -5.74 -5.23
N LEU A 23 -13.90 -5.41 -4.11
CA LEU A 23 -13.50 -4.03 -3.80
C LEU A 23 -12.29 -3.59 -4.63
N GLU A 24 -11.36 -4.49 -4.91
CA GLU A 24 -10.22 -4.25 -5.81
C GLU A 24 -10.70 -3.91 -7.22
N GLN A 25 -11.67 -4.65 -7.75
CA GLN A 25 -12.27 -4.35 -9.06
C GLN A 25 -12.96 -2.99 -9.06
N ALA A 26 -13.78 -2.69 -8.04
CA ALA A 26 -14.45 -1.39 -7.93
C ALA A 26 -13.42 -0.23 -7.91
N MET A 27 -12.36 -0.37 -7.11
CA MET A 27 -11.29 0.64 -7.05
C MET A 27 -10.53 0.76 -8.38
N GLN A 28 -10.25 -0.35 -9.06
CA GLN A 28 -9.64 -0.35 -10.38
C GLN A 28 -10.48 0.42 -11.38
N ASP A 29 -11.80 0.22 -11.38
CA ASP A 29 -12.71 0.93 -12.28
C ASP A 29 -12.70 2.44 -12.02
N GLN A 30 -12.56 2.86 -10.75
CA GLN A 30 -12.38 4.28 -10.40
C GLN A 30 -11.02 4.85 -10.84
N PHE A 31 -9.94 4.08 -10.73
CA PHE A 31 -8.64 4.46 -11.30
C PHE A 31 -8.73 4.65 -12.82
N LEU A 32 -9.33 3.69 -13.53
CA LEU A 32 -9.50 3.75 -14.98
C LEU A 32 -10.37 4.93 -15.41
N ARG A 33 -11.45 5.19 -14.67
CA ARG A 33 -12.36 6.32 -14.93
C ARG A 33 -11.68 7.67 -14.72
N LEU A 34 -10.84 7.80 -13.68
CA LEU A 34 -10.14 9.05 -13.39
C LEU A 34 -8.93 9.26 -14.31
N GLY A 35 -8.30 8.18 -14.76
CA GLY A 35 -7.02 8.21 -15.47
C GLY A 35 -5.83 8.47 -14.53
N PRO A 36 -4.60 8.54 -15.06
CA PRO A 36 -3.40 8.81 -14.25
C PRO A 36 -3.36 10.26 -13.71
N PRO A 37 -2.55 10.54 -12.67
CA PRO A 37 -2.36 11.90 -12.18
C PRO A 37 -1.74 12.80 -13.27
N GLY A 38 -2.25 14.04 -13.36
CA GLY A 38 -1.78 15.04 -14.32
C GLY A 38 -0.45 15.69 -13.92
N PHE A 39 0.65 14.93 -14.03
CA PHE A 39 2.00 15.46 -13.81
C PHE A 39 2.48 16.31 -14.98
N ASP A 40 3.06 17.47 -14.66
CA ASP A 40 3.60 18.40 -15.65
C ASP A 40 5.11 18.24 -15.84
N ALA A 41 5.70 19.12 -16.64
CA ALA A 41 7.14 19.10 -16.94
C ALA A 41 8.00 19.42 -15.70
N GLU A 42 7.52 20.24 -14.77
CA GLU A 42 8.25 20.57 -13.55
C GLU A 42 8.28 19.38 -12.58
N ASP A 43 7.15 18.67 -12.44
CA ASP A 43 7.06 17.44 -11.67
C ASP A 43 8.05 16.39 -12.19
N ARG A 44 8.07 16.20 -13.52
CA ARG A 44 8.98 15.25 -14.18
C ARG A 44 10.44 15.66 -13.99
N ALA A 45 10.77 16.93 -14.18
CA ALA A 45 12.13 17.44 -13.98
C ALA A 45 12.61 17.28 -12.53
N PHE A 46 11.72 17.48 -11.55
CA PHE A 46 12.04 17.24 -10.14
C PHE A 46 12.21 15.74 -9.84
N ALA A 47 11.32 14.89 -10.35
CA ALA A 47 11.43 13.44 -10.18
C ALA A 47 12.72 12.88 -10.79
N GLU A 48 13.19 13.41 -11.92
CA GLU A 48 14.48 13.03 -12.50
C GLU A 48 15.67 13.42 -11.60
N LYS A 49 15.62 14.57 -10.91
CA LYS A 49 16.66 14.93 -9.93
C LYS A 49 16.73 13.94 -8.77
N ILE A 50 15.58 13.43 -8.33
CA ILE A 50 15.54 12.37 -7.32
C ILE A 50 16.12 11.09 -7.89
N ARG A 51 15.69 10.66 -9.08
CA ARG A 51 16.17 9.44 -9.73
C ARG A 51 17.67 9.45 -10.01
N ALA A 52 18.26 10.61 -10.27
CA ALA A 52 19.71 10.76 -10.41
C ALA A 52 20.50 10.38 -9.13
N THR A 53 19.83 10.28 -7.97
CA THR A 53 20.41 9.82 -6.70
C THR A 53 20.17 8.34 -6.42
N LEU A 54 19.42 7.65 -7.28
CA LEU A 54 19.05 6.26 -7.13
C LEU A 54 19.96 5.36 -7.97
N THR A 55 20.12 4.12 -7.54
CA THR A 55 20.79 3.11 -8.35
C THR A 55 19.82 2.54 -9.40
N PRO A 56 20.32 1.96 -10.51
CA PRO A 56 19.48 1.22 -11.43
C PRO A 56 18.68 0.10 -10.75
N ALA A 57 19.27 -0.56 -9.74
CA ALA A 57 18.63 -1.61 -8.97
C ALA A 57 17.41 -1.10 -8.15
N ASP A 58 17.47 0.11 -7.62
CA ASP A 58 16.35 0.74 -6.90
C ASP A 58 15.15 0.95 -7.86
N ILE A 59 15.43 1.46 -9.07
CA ILE A 59 14.42 1.67 -10.11
C ILE A 59 13.81 0.33 -10.54
N GLU A 60 14.65 -0.64 -10.87
CA GLU A 60 14.21 -1.99 -11.30
C GLU A 60 13.40 -2.71 -10.22
N SER A 61 13.75 -2.53 -8.95
CA SER A 61 13.01 -3.14 -7.83
C SER A 61 11.54 -2.72 -7.81
N GLN A 62 11.23 -1.46 -8.10
CA GLN A 62 9.84 -1.00 -8.13
C GLN A 62 9.05 -1.65 -9.27
N TYR A 63 9.64 -1.80 -10.45
CA TYR A 63 8.98 -2.50 -11.57
C TYR A 63 8.79 -3.99 -11.27
N ARG A 64 9.78 -4.67 -10.69
CA ARG A 64 9.65 -6.07 -10.28
C ARG A 64 8.54 -6.28 -9.25
N ARG A 65 8.42 -5.38 -8.27
CA ARG A 65 7.32 -5.38 -7.27
C ARG A 65 5.95 -5.14 -7.91
N ALA A 66 5.89 -4.29 -8.93
CA ALA A 66 4.65 -4.03 -9.66
C ALA A 66 4.32 -5.11 -10.71
N GLY A 67 5.19 -6.11 -10.94
CA GLY A 67 4.99 -7.10 -12.02
C GLY A 67 5.15 -6.51 -13.43
N LEU A 68 5.90 -5.41 -13.56
CA LEU A 68 6.09 -4.65 -14.79
C LEU A 68 7.52 -4.79 -15.33
N LYS A 69 7.69 -4.54 -16.63
CA LYS A 69 9.02 -4.44 -17.23
C LYS A 69 9.67 -3.10 -16.87
N PRO A 70 10.95 -3.07 -16.46
CA PRO A 70 11.64 -1.84 -16.15
C PRO A 70 11.67 -0.84 -17.30
N ARG A 71 11.41 0.43 -16.99
CA ARG A 71 11.57 1.55 -17.91
C ARG A 71 12.47 2.61 -17.29
N GLN A 72 13.53 2.97 -18.01
CA GLN A 72 14.53 3.93 -17.55
C GLN A 72 14.16 5.38 -17.88
N ASP A 73 13.25 5.58 -18.84
CA ASP A 73 12.79 6.88 -19.34
C ASP A 73 11.51 7.40 -18.65
N GLN A 74 11.08 6.74 -17.56
CA GLN A 74 9.82 7.03 -16.90
C GLN A 74 10.07 7.39 -15.42
N PRO A 75 10.18 8.69 -15.08
CA PRO A 75 10.46 9.10 -13.72
C PRO A 75 9.25 9.07 -12.78
N LEU A 76 8.04 9.11 -13.35
CA LEU A 76 6.77 9.11 -12.64
C LEU A 76 5.81 8.15 -13.33
N ALA A 77 4.97 7.47 -12.56
CA ALA A 77 3.93 6.61 -13.12
C ALA A 77 2.82 7.48 -13.72
N ASP A 78 2.60 7.32 -15.02
CA ASP A 78 1.63 8.06 -15.82
C ASP A 78 0.66 7.13 -16.56
N ALA A 79 0.52 5.90 -16.07
CA ALA A 79 -0.46 4.92 -16.52
C ALA A 79 -1.06 4.17 -15.33
N ILE A 80 -2.27 3.65 -15.51
CA ILE A 80 -2.91 2.78 -14.53
C ILE A 80 -2.42 1.36 -14.78
N SER A 81 -1.81 0.74 -13.77
CA SER A 81 -1.45 -0.68 -13.82
C SER A 81 -2.72 -1.54 -13.95
N PRO A 82 -2.74 -2.55 -14.84
CA PRO A 82 -3.83 -3.53 -14.88
C PRO A 82 -4.03 -4.23 -13.53
N LEU A 83 -5.28 -4.61 -13.24
CA LEU A 83 -5.59 -5.44 -12.10
C LEU A 83 -4.97 -6.85 -12.26
N GLY A 84 -4.54 -7.45 -11.16
CA GLY A 84 -4.04 -8.82 -11.14
C GLY A 84 -2.59 -8.98 -11.62
N LEU A 85 -1.83 -7.89 -11.76
CA LEU A 85 -0.38 -8.00 -11.89
C LEU A 85 0.21 -8.67 -10.66
N ILE A 86 1.11 -9.62 -10.88
CA ILE A 86 1.82 -10.33 -9.82
C ILE A 86 3.30 -9.95 -9.93
N GLY A 87 3.76 -9.18 -8.97
CA GLY A 87 5.18 -8.87 -8.80
C GLY A 87 5.82 -9.62 -7.66
N GLU A 88 7.04 -9.23 -7.33
CA GLU A 88 7.73 -9.74 -6.13
C GLU A 88 6.98 -9.33 -4.86
N ALA A 89 6.81 -10.29 -3.95
CA ALA A 89 6.15 -10.05 -2.67
C ALA A 89 6.85 -8.94 -1.88
N MET A 90 6.10 -7.92 -1.50
CA MET A 90 6.57 -6.88 -0.59
C MET A 90 6.37 -7.34 0.86
N LEU A 91 7.46 -7.55 1.58
CA LEU A 91 7.45 -7.82 3.01
C LEU A 91 7.42 -6.48 3.77
N GLY A 92 6.21 -5.95 3.97
CA GLY A 92 5.97 -4.76 4.80
C GLY A 92 5.17 -5.13 6.05
N SER A 93 5.32 -4.33 7.12
CA SER A 93 4.48 -4.43 8.32
C SER A 93 3.44 -3.32 8.32
N THR A 94 2.18 -3.68 8.56
CA THR A 94 1.07 -2.73 8.68
C THR A 94 -0.04 -3.33 9.53
N ASP A 95 -0.65 -2.52 10.39
CA ASP A 95 -1.83 -2.90 11.20
C ASP A 95 -3.09 -3.11 10.35
N VAL A 96 -3.10 -2.56 9.14
CA VAL A 96 -4.14 -2.79 8.12
C VAL A 96 -4.25 -4.28 7.77
N GLY A 97 -3.17 -5.05 7.93
CA GLY A 97 -3.16 -6.51 7.85
C GLY A 97 -4.27 -7.10 8.70
N ASP A 98 -4.21 -6.92 10.02
CA ASP A 98 -5.20 -7.44 10.97
C ASP A 98 -6.63 -6.94 10.69
N VAL A 99 -6.80 -5.70 10.24
CA VAL A 99 -8.11 -5.17 9.85
C VAL A 99 -8.69 -5.92 8.65
N SER A 100 -7.86 -6.24 7.65
CA SER A 100 -8.30 -6.95 6.44
C SER A 100 -8.80 -8.38 6.71
N TRP A 101 -8.40 -8.98 7.83
CA TRP A 101 -8.91 -10.29 8.29
C TRP A 101 -10.26 -10.21 9.00
N LYS A 102 -10.73 -9.00 9.34
CA LYS A 102 -11.98 -8.79 10.11
C LYS A 102 -13.07 -8.15 9.27
N VAL A 103 -12.72 -7.25 8.37
CA VAL A 103 -13.68 -6.54 7.52
C VAL A 103 -13.20 -6.47 6.08
N PRO A 104 -14.10 -6.49 5.07
CA PRO A 104 -13.70 -6.30 3.69
C PRO A 104 -12.92 -5.01 3.52
N LEU A 105 -11.75 -5.09 2.89
CA LEU A 105 -10.78 -4.00 2.80
C LEU A 105 -10.16 -3.95 1.41
N VAL A 106 -9.84 -2.74 0.96
CA VAL A 106 -9.04 -2.49 -0.24
C VAL A 106 -8.12 -1.30 0.03
N GLN A 107 -6.94 -1.29 -0.59
CA GLN A 107 -5.97 -0.20 -0.50
C GLN A 107 -5.70 0.38 -1.88
N ALA A 108 -5.52 1.70 -1.93
CA ALA A 108 -5.11 2.40 -3.13
C ALA A 108 -3.60 2.66 -3.07
N ASP A 109 -2.86 2.14 -4.06
CA ASP A 109 -1.48 2.55 -4.33
C ASP A 109 -1.46 3.53 -5.50
N GLY A 110 -0.67 4.59 -5.41
CA GLY A 110 -0.64 5.62 -6.44
C GLY A 110 0.59 6.49 -6.43
N ALA A 111 0.80 7.16 -7.56
CA ALA A 111 2.03 7.88 -7.84
C ALA A 111 2.15 9.15 -6.98
N THR A 112 2.92 9.08 -5.89
CA THR A 112 3.19 10.23 -5.01
C THR A 112 4.68 10.59 -4.93
N VAL A 113 5.52 9.76 -5.52
CA VAL A 113 6.99 9.88 -5.51
C VAL A 113 7.58 9.42 -6.84
N ALA A 114 8.83 9.79 -7.10
CA ALA A 114 9.58 9.31 -8.25
C ALA A 114 9.74 7.78 -8.22
N ILE A 115 9.57 7.13 -9.37
CA ILE A 115 9.74 5.68 -9.52
C ILE A 115 11.16 5.30 -9.12
N GLY A 116 11.26 4.28 -8.27
CA GLY A 116 12.53 3.79 -7.72
C GLY A 116 12.79 4.24 -6.29
N THR A 117 12.09 5.25 -5.78
CA THR A 117 12.34 5.79 -4.43
C THR A 117 12.19 4.70 -3.36
N PRO A 118 13.25 4.35 -2.60
CA PRO A 118 13.12 3.42 -1.48
C PRO A 118 12.32 4.07 -0.35
N PHE A 119 11.38 3.33 0.25
CA PHE A 119 10.72 3.79 1.46
C PHE A 119 11.71 3.79 2.65
N HIS A 120 11.46 4.67 3.62
CA HIS A 120 12.36 4.92 4.77
C HIS A 120 13.71 5.56 4.39
N SER A 121 13.74 6.31 3.29
CA SER A 121 14.94 7.01 2.81
C SER A 121 14.79 8.53 2.92
N TRP A 122 15.92 9.25 2.85
CA TRP A 122 15.88 10.71 2.78
C TRP A 122 15.25 11.19 1.47
N GLN A 123 15.37 10.42 0.38
CA GLN A 123 14.74 10.71 -0.91
C GLN A 123 13.21 10.74 -0.77
N LEU A 124 12.62 9.84 0.02
CA LEU A 124 11.18 9.86 0.33
C LEU A 124 10.80 11.17 1.04
N THR A 125 11.53 11.51 2.10
CA THR A 125 11.29 12.72 2.90
C THR A 125 11.43 14.00 2.07
N ALA A 126 12.41 14.06 1.17
CA ALA A 126 12.67 15.22 0.31
C ALA A 126 11.50 15.54 -0.66
N GLN A 127 10.72 14.52 -1.02
CA GLN A 127 9.62 14.65 -1.99
C GLN A 127 8.27 14.91 -1.34
N GLY A 128 8.05 14.51 -0.08
CA GLY A 128 6.72 14.42 0.54
C GLY A 128 5.92 15.72 0.64
N LYS A 129 6.56 16.89 0.48
CA LYS A 129 5.89 18.22 0.45
C LYS A 129 5.86 18.87 -0.92
N SER A 130 6.41 18.22 -1.94
CA SER A 130 6.50 18.75 -3.30
C SER A 130 5.13 18.88 -3.98
N PRO A 131 5.00 19.71 -5.03
CA PRO A 131 3.79 19.77 -5.85
C PRO A 131 3.36 18.43 -6.43
N LEU A 132 4.30 17.61 -6.93
CA LEU A 132 3.98 16.27 -7.47
C LEU A 132 3.37 15.35 -6.40
N ALA A 133 3.92 15.35 -5.18
CA ALA A 133 3.40 14.51 -4.10
C ALA A 133 1.97 14.89 -3.75
N LYS A 134 1.65 16.20 -3.76
CA LYS A 134 0.29 16.71 -3.54
C LYS A 134 -0.66 16.35 -4.69
N LYS A 135 -0.22 16.43 -5.95
CA LYS A 135 -1.01 16.01 -7.11
C LYS A 135 -1.36 14.52 -7.03
N GLY A 136 -0.37 13.68 -6.72
CA GLY A 136 -0.54 12.25 -6.46
C GLY A 136 -1.50 11.96 -5.31
N MET A 137 -1.30 12.62 -4.17
CA MET A 137 -2.15 12.47 -2.99
C MET A 137 -3.61 12.84 -3.28
N VAL A 138 -3.86 13.96 -3.96
CA VAL A 138 -5.22 14.38 -4.35
C VAL A 138 -5.83 13.42 -5.35
N HIS A 139 -5.04 12.89 -6.29
CA HIS A 139 -5.48 11.89 -7.25
C HIS A 139 -5.95 10.61 -6.55
N VAL A 140 -5.12 10.02 -5.69
CA VAL A 140 -5.46 8.81 -4.93
C VAL A 140 -6.64 9.05 -3.99
N ALA A 141 -6.71 10.21 -3.33
CA ALA A 141 -7.84 10.57 -2.49
C ALA A 141 -9.17 10.61 -3.26
N LYS A 142 -9.17 11.10 -4.51
CA LYS A 142 -10.36 11.07 -5.38
C LYS A 142 -10.78 9.64 -5.72
N VAL A 143 -9.82 8.75 -5.98
CA VAL A 143 -10.11 7.33 -6.25
C VAL A 143 -10.71 6.66 -5.02
N MET A 144 -10.11 6.85 -3.84
CA MET A 144 -10.65 6.32 -2.58
C MET A 144 -12.06 6.85 -2.31
N ALA A 145 -12.30 8.16 -2.51
CA ALA A 145 -13.61 8.76 -2.33
C ALA A 145 -14.65 8.22 -3.32
N ALA A 146 -14.29 8.08 -4.60
CA ALA A 146 -15.19 7.51 -5.61
C ALA A 146 -15.53 6.05 -5.32
N THR A 147 -14.53 5.27 -4.88
CA THR A 147 -14.72 3.86 -4.47
C THR A 147 -15.66 3.77 -3.27
N ALA A 148 -15.51 4.66 -2.29
CA ALA A 148 -16.39 4.72 -1.13
C ALA A 148 -17.84 5.11 -1.52
N VAL A 149 -18.01 6.06 -2.44
CA VAL A 149 -19.34 6.45 -2.94
C VAL A 149 -20.02 5.25 -3.64
N GLU A 150 -19.28 4.51 -4.46
CA GLU A 150 -19.80 3.30 -5.10
C GLU A 150 -20.18 2.23 -4.07
N ALA A 151 -19.31 1.96 -3.09
CA ALA A 151 -19.56 0.98 -2.04
C ALA A 151 -20.76 1.34 -1.15
N ILE A 152 -20.97 2.63 -0.86
CA ILE A 152 -22.14 3.11 -0.12
C ILE A 152 -23.41 3.01 -0.98
N GLY A 153 -23.30 3.25 -2.30
CA GLY A 153 -24.42 3.27 -3.23
C GLY A 153 -24.84 1.89 -3.77
N ASP A 154 -23.96 0.89 -3.74
CA ASP A 154 -24.22 -0.49 -4.20
C ASP A 154 -24.17 -1.49 -3.03
N PRO A 155 -25.32 -1.80 -2.39
CA PRO A 155 -25.41 -2.86 -1.39
C PRO A 155 -24.94 -4.23 -1.91
N GLY A 156 -25.07 -4.48 -3.22
CA GLY A 156 -24.61 -5.70 -3.86
C GLY A 156 -23.09 -5.83 -3.84
N LEU A 157 -22.34 -4.74 -4.04
CA LEU A 157 -20.88 -4.71 -3.87
C LEU A 157 -20.48 -5.11 -2.45
N ILE A 158 -21.14 -4.53 -1.43
CA ILE A 158 -20.88 -4.89 -0.03
C ILE A 158 -21.17 -6.36 0.25
N MET A 159 -22.26 -6.91 -0.29
CA MET A 159 -22.58 -8.33 -0.14
C MET A 159 -21.52 -9.23 -0.78
N ARG A 160 -21.09 -8.91 -2.00
CA ARG A 160 -20.01 -9.66 -2.69
C ARG A 160 -18.70 -9.57 -1.92
N ALA A 161 -18.33 -8.39 -1.44
CA ALA A 161 -17.11 -8.17 -0.66
C ALA A 161 -17.10 -8.96 0.66
N LYS A 162 -18.24 -9.01 1.36
CA LYS A 162 -18.40 -9.83 2.57
C LYS A 162 -18.34 -11.32 2.29
N ALA A 163 -18.95 -11.77 1.18
CA ALA A 163 -18.91 -13.18 0.78
C ALA A 163 -17.48 -13.62 0.42
N ASP A 164 -16.71 -12.79 -0.30
CA ASP A 164 -15.31 -13.05 -0.63
C ASP A 164 -14.47 -13.23 0.65
N LEU A 165 -14.58 -12.30 1.61
CA LEU A 165 -13.88 -12.40 2.89
C LEU A 165 -14.29 -13.65 3.67
N ALA A 166 -15.59 -13.95 3.76
CA ALA A 166 -16.10 -15.11 4.47
C ALA A 166 -15.57 -16.43 3.88
N GLY A 167 -15.47 -16.52 2.55
CA GLY A 167 -14.87 -17.67 1.86
C GLY A 167 -13.41 -17.87 2.25
N ARG A 168 -12.60 -16.80 2.22
CA ARG A 168 -11.18 -16.85 2.60
C ARG A 168 -10.97 -17.25 4.06
N ILE A 169 -11.77 -16.71 4.98
CA ILE A 169 -11.70 -17.04 6.41
C ILE A 169 -12.15 -18.49 6.66
N ALA A 170 -13.14 -19.01 5.92
CA ALA A 170 -13.57 -20.39 6.06
C ALA A 170 -12.47 -21.39 5.70
N GLU A 171 -11.61 -21.06 4.72
CA GLU A 171 -10.45 -21.86 4.34
C GLU A 171 -9.27 -21.68 5.30
N THR A 172 -8.96 -20.43 5.63
CA THR A 172 -7.87 -20.06 6.53
C THR A 172 -8.39 -19.12 7.61
N PRO A 173 -8.75 -19.63 8.80
CA PRO A 173 -9.23 -18.80 9.89
C PRO A 173 -8.15 -17.83 10.40
N TYR A 174 -8.56 -16.61 10.76
CA TYR A 174 -7.65 -15.66 11.40
C TYR A 174 -7.18 -16.17 12.76
N VAL A 175 -5.86 -16.17 12.95
CA VAL A 175 -5.21 -16.40 14.24
C VAL A 175 -4.41 -15.16 14.58
N CYS A 176 -4.69 -14.57 15.74
CA CYS A 176 -3.92 -13.43 16.23
C CYS A 176 -2.45 -13.85 16.38
N PRO A 177 -1.48 -13.14 15.77
CA PRO A 177 -0.08 -13.50 15.89
C PRO A 177 0.52 -13.10 17.25
N ILE A 178 -0.20 -12.30 18.04
CA ILE A 178 0.15 -11.93 19.40
C ILE A 178 -0.37 -13.02 20.35
N PRO A 179 0.48 -13.59 21.23
CA PRO A 179 0.05 -14.55 22.25
C PRO A 179 -1.02 -13.99 23.19
N ASP A 180 -1.93 -14.83 23.66
CA ASP A 180 -3.07 -14.44 24.50
C ASP A 180 -2.66 -13.85 25.87
N ASP A 181 -1.44 -14.14 26.34
CA ASP A 181 -0.89 -13.64 27.60
C ASP A 181 -0.19 -12.27 27.47
N VAL A 182 0.01 -11.78 26.24
CA VAL A 182 0.58 -10.45 25.99
C VAL A 182 -0.50 -9.39 26.11
N THR A 183 -0.28 -8.43 27.00
CA THR A 183 -1.15 -7.26 27.17
C THR A 183 -0.48 -6.00 26.61
N PRO A 184 -1.24 -5.03 26.08
CA PRO A 184 -0.64 -3.81 25.57
C PRO A 184 0.09 -3.05 26.70
N PRO A 185 1.28 -2.47 26.44
CA PRO A 185 2.04 -1.73 27.45
C PRO A 185 1.43 -0.34 27.69
N LEU A 186 0.20 -0.31 28.22
CA LEU A 186 -0.53 0.92 28.51
C LEU A 186 0.09 1.60 29.74
N VAL A 187 0.81 2.69 29.51
CA VAL A 187 1.19 3.60 30.60
C VAL A 187 -0.05 4.38 31.02
N ALA A 188 -0.40 4.33 32.32
CA ALA A 188 -1.50 5.14 32.84
C ALA A 188 -1.24 6.62 32.56
N ARG A 189 -2.23 7.33 32.00
CA ARG A 189 -2.13 8.79 31.84
C ARG A 189 -2.07 9.44 33.23
N PRO A 190 -1.15 10.40 33.47
CA PRO A 190 -1.23 11.21 34.67
C PRO A 190 -2.57 11.96 34.65
N GLY A 191 -3.32 11.83 35.75
CA GLY A 191 -4.59 12.53 35.98
C GLY A 191 -4.41 13.99 36.37
#